data_AF-A0A0G0S6F7-F1
#
_entry.id   AF-A0A0G0S6F7-F1
#
_cell.length_a   1.000
_cell.length_b   1.000
_cell.length_c   1.000
_cell.angle_alpha   90.00
_cell.angle_beta   90.00
_cell.angle_gamma   90.00
#
_symmetry.space_group_name_H-M   'P 1'
#
loop_
_entity.id
_entity.type
_entity.pdbx_description
1 polymer ?
#
loop_
_entity_poly.entity_id
_entity_poly.type
_entity_poly.pdbx_seq_one_letter_code
_entity_poly.pdbx_strand_id
1 'polypeptide(L)'
;MQLLGSGPTRSGNKGLTLSNIYLILQNPFYYGVFEYPRKSGNFYTGKHEPIISKELFDQVQGQVKSQVLRVQEPKEFAFTKMMTCGLCGSGICADEKFKKLKDGSVNRHIYYGCTKSKDKYCKCGYINEVDLLKQFEKLIDRIEINGIGIKKNQKRC
;
A
#
# COMPACT_ATOMS: atom_id res chain seq x y z
N MET A 1 -17.57 -12.04 -9.39
CA MET A 1 -18.03 -11.43 -10.65
C MET A 1 -16.83 -11.44 -11.60
N GLN A 2 -16.88 -12.33 -12.59
CA GLN A 2 -15.78 -12.64 -13.51
C GLN A 2 -15.58 -11.48 -14.51
N LEU A 3 -14.34 -11.04 -14.74
CA LEU A 3 -13.98 -10.25 -15.91
C LEU A 3 -13.38 -11.18 -16.96
N LEU A 4 -14.24 -11.72 -17.82
CA LEU A 4 -13.91 -12.30 -19.14
C LEU A 4 -13.78 -11.12 -20.13
N GLY A 5 -12.95 -11.09 -21.17
CA GLY A 5 -12.06 -12.07 -21.75
C GLY A 5 -11.02 -11.35 -22.62
N SER A 6 -9.82 -11.93 -22.72
CA SER A 6 -8.72 -11.41 -23.52
C SER A 6 -8.82 -11.98 -24.95
N GLY A 7 -8.94 -11.10 -25.95
CA GLY A 7 -8.96 -11.51 -27.36
C GLY A 7 -7.61 -12.10 -27.81
N PRO A 8 -7.60 -13.10 -28.71
CA PRO A 8 -6.39 -13.80 -29.13
C PRO A 8 -5.55 -12.97 -30.12
N THR A 9 -4.22 -12.96 -29.91
CA THR A 9 -3.24 -12.37 -30.85
C THR A 9 -2.45 -13.46 -31.59
N ARG A 10 -1.90 -13.12 -32.77
CA ARG A 10 -1.32 -14.03 -33.79
C ARG A 10 -0.07 -14.82 -33.36
N SER A 11 0.41 -14.72 -32.12
CA SER A 11 1.54 -15.51 -31.63
C SER A 11 1.31 -15.93 -30.18
N GLY A 12 0.52 -16.99 -30.03
CA GLY A 12 0.45 -17.81 -28.82
C GLY A 12 -0.25 -17.13 -27.66
N ASN A 13 -1.59 -17.26 -27.60
CA ASN A 13 -2.46 -17.33 -26.42
C ASN A 13 -2.05 -16.55 -25.14
N LYS A 14 -1.37 -15.42 -25.29
CA LYS A 14 -0.96 -14.52 -24.21
C LYS A 14 -1.89 -13.31 -24.33
N GLY A 15 -2.76 -13.15 -23.33
CA GLY A 15 -3.64 -11.99 -23.27
C GLY A 15 -2.86 -10.67 -23.28
N LEU A 16 -3.54 -9.57 -23.62
CA LEU A 16 -2.96 -8.23 -23.49
C LEU A 16 -2.55 -8.00 -22.03
N THR A 17 -1.27 -7.70 -21.81
CA THR A 17 -0.78 -7.34 -20.48
C THR A 17 -1.32 -5.97 -20.11
N LEU A 18 -1.46 -5.72 -18.80
CA LEU A 18 -1.93 -4.42 -18.29
C LEU A 18 -1.06 -3.26 -18.80
N SER A 19 0.26 -3.46 -18.88
CA SER A 19 1.20 -2.49 -19.43
C SER A 19 0.90 -2.14 -20.89
N ASN A 20 0.58 -3.13 -21.73
CA ASN A 20 0.23 -2.89 -23.14
C ASN A 20 -1.07 -2.10 -23.26
N ILE A 21 -2.04 -2.34 -22.38
CA ILE A 21 -3.29 -1.58 -22.34
C ILE A 21 -3.01 -0.10 -22.02
N TYR A 22 -2.17 0.19 -21.03
CA TYR A 22 -1.79 1.57 -20.73
C TYR A 22 -1.06 2.25 -21.90
N LEU A 23 -0.18 1.53 -22.61
CA LEU A 23 0.49 2.07 -23.80
C LEU A 23 -0.50 2.43 -24.92
N ILE A 24 -1.53 1.61 -25.13
CA ILE A 24 -2.59 1.88 -26.10
C ILE A 24 -3.38 3.13 -25.65
N LEU A 25 -3.84 3.18 -24.40
CA LEU A 25 -4.64 4.29 -23.89
C LEU A 25 -3.90 5.63 -23.88
N GLN A 26 -2.57 5.62 -23.77
CA GLN A 26 -1.73 6.82 -23.75
C GLN A 26 -1.26 7.29 -25.13
N ASN A 27 -1.56 6.56 -26.19
CA ASN A 27 -1.05 6.89 -27.52
C ASN A 27 -1.91 7.99 -28.19
N PRO A 28 -1.34 9.18 -28.49
CA PRO A 28 -2.09 10.26 -29.13
C PRO A 28 -2.51 9.95 -30.58
N PHE A 29 -1.93 8.91 -31.18
CA PHE A 29 -2.22 8.49 -32.55
C PHE A 29 -3.71 8.24 -32.78
N TYR A 30 -4.44 7.78 -31.76
CA TYR A 30 -5.86 7.47 -31.85
C TYR A 30 -6.76 8.69 -32.03
N TYR A 31 -6.32 9.90 -31.65
CA TYR A 31 -7.04 11.15 -31.96
C TYR A 31 -6.41 11.93 -33.13
N GLY A 32 -5.45 11.32 -33.84
CA GLY A 32 -4.89 11.88 -35.08
C GLY A 32 -3.56 12.62 -34.92
N VAL A 33 -2.91 12.61 -33.76
CA VAL A 33 -1.62 13.30 -33.55
C VAL A 33 -0.53 12.29 -33.17
N PHE A 34 0.69 12.49 -33.65
CA PHE A 34 1.81 11.64 -33.28
C PHE A 34 3.11 12.43 -33.14
N GLU A 35 4.03 11.89 -32.34
CA GLU A 35 5.34 12.47 -32.12
C GLU A 35 6.39 11.82 -33.02
N TYR A 36 7.21 12.62 -33.71
CA TYR A 36 8.31 12.10 -34.52
C TYR A 36 9.49 13.08 -34.63
N PRO A 37 10.75 12.64 -34.45
CA PRO A 37 11.19 11.35 -33.92
C PRO A 37 10.66 11.11 -32.50
N ARG A 38 10.62 9.86 -32.03
CA ARG A 38 10.11 9.54 -30.67
C ARG A 38 10.88 10.35 -29.62
N LYS A 39 10.17 10.93 -28.64
CA LYS A 39 10.73 11.78 -27.57
C LYS A 39 11.42 13.06 -28.05
N SER A 40 11.06 13.57 -29.22
CA SER A 40 11.58 14.85 -29.73
C SER A 40 10.80 16.07 -29.24
N GLY A 41 9.59 15.89 -28.73
CA GLY A 41 8.65 16.98 -28.43
C GLY A 41 7.95 17.56 -29.66
N ASN A 42 8.26 17.09 -30.88
CA ASN A 42 7.65 17.56 -32.11
C ASN A 42 6.41 16.73 -32.47
N PHE A 43 5.25 17.39 -32.49
CA PHE A 43 3.96 16.76 -32.79
C PHE A 43 3.48 17.11 -34.20
N TYR A 44 2.97 16.09 -34.88
CA TYR A 44 2.45 16.20 -36.24
C TYR A 44 1.03 15.63 -36.30
N THR A 45 0.19 16.25 -37.13
CA THR A 45 -1.17 15.78 -37.39
C THR A 45 -1.14 14.75 -38.53
N GLY A 46 -1.62 13.55 -38.24
CA GLY A 46 -1.80 12.48 -39.23
C GLY A 46 -2.93 12.80 -40.20
N LYS A 47 -2.84 12.21 -41.40
CA LYS A 47 -3.90 12.31 -42.42
C LYS A 47 -5.01 11.26 -42.25
N HIS A 48 -4.88 10.36 -41.27
CA HIS A 48 -5.86 9.31 -41.02
C HIS A 48 -7.06 9.85 -40.25
N GLU A 49 -8.19 9.17 -40.39
CA GLU A 49 -9.39 9.46 -39.63
C GLU A 49 -9.16 9.11 -38.14
N PRO A 50 -9.36 10.06 -37.22
CA PRO A 50 -9.28 9.80 -35.79
C PRO A 50 -10.27 8.73 -35.33
N ILE A 51 -9.83 7.81 -34.49
CA ILE A 51 -10.67 6.75 -33.90
C ILE A 51 -11.46 7.30 -32.70
N ILE A 52 -10.88 8.24 -31.97
CA ILE A 52 -11.50 8.91 -30.82
C ILE A 52 -11.32 10.43 -30.90
N SER A 53 -12.18 11.17 -30.20
CA SER A 53 -12.01 12.61 -30.07
C SER A 53 -10.89 12.96 -29.08
N LYS A 54 -10.34 14.18 -29.22
CA LYS A 54 -9.31 14.68 -28.30
C LYS A 54 -9.85 14.82 -26.87
N GLU A 55 -11.11 15.22 -26.74
CA GLU A 55 -11.78 15.40 -25.44
C GLU A 55 -11.88 14.06 -24.70
N LEU A 56 -12.23 12.99 -25.41
CA LEU A 56 -12.29 11.64 -24.84
C LEU A 56 -10.89 11.16 -24.42
N PHE A 57 -9.88 11.39 -25.26
CA PHE A 57 -8.50 11.07 -24.92
C PHE A 57 -8.06 11.79 -23.64
N ASP A 58 -8.30 13.10 -23.54
CA ASP A 58 -7.92 13.91 -22.39
C ASP A 58 -8.63 13.44 -21.10
N GLN A 59 -9.91 13.07 -21.18
CA GLN A 59 -10.65 12.46 -20.06
C GLN A 59 -10.01 11.15 -19.58
N VAL A 60 -9.64 10.27 -20.51
CA VAL A 60 -8.95 9.01 -20.19
C VAL A 60 -7.58 9.29 -19.56
N GLN A 61 -6.82 10.23 -20.10
CA GLN A 61 -5.53 10.62 -19.51
C GLN A 61 -5.68 11.15 -18.08
N GLY A 62 -6.73 11.93 -17.82
CA GLY A 62 -7.08 12.40 -16.47
C GLY A 62 -7.26 11.23 -15.50
N GLN A 63 -8.05 10.22 -15.89
CA GLN A 63 -8.31 9.04 -15.06
C GLN A 63 -7.07 8.16 -14.85
N VAL A 64 -6.27 7.94 -15.91
CA VAL A 64 -5.04 7.14 -15.84
C VAL A 64 -4.03 7.81 -14.90
N LYS A 65 -3.90 9.14 -14.95
CA LYS A 65 -2.99 9.91 -14.07
C LYS A 65 -3.53 10.03 -12.65
N SER A 66 -4.85 10.06 -12.45
CA SER A 66 -5.45 10.14 -11.12
C SER A 66 -5.39 8.85 -10.32
N GLN A 67 -4.92 7.74 -10.90
CA GLN A 67 -4.58 6.51 -10.17
C GLN A 67 -3.30 6.68 -9.32
N VAL A 68 -3.17 7.82 -8.65
CA VAL A 68 -2.23 7.99 -7.54
C VAL A 68 -2.64 6.95 -6.51
N LEU A 69 -1.79 5.93 -6.36
CA LEU A 69 -1.85 5.03 -5.22
C LEU A 69 -1.99 5.94 -3.99
N ARG A 70 -3.09 5.82 -3.25
CA ARG A 70 -3.20 6.47 -1.94
C ARG A 70 -2.10 5.85 -1.10
N VAL A 71 -0.91 6.46 -1.14
CA VAL A 71 0.17 6.19 -0.22
C VAL A 71 -0.39 6.66 1.10
N GLN A 72 -1.04 5.75 1.83
CA GLN A 72 -1.34 6.00 3.22
C GLN A 72 0.01 6.28 3.87
N GLU A 73 0.09 7.36 4.65
CA GLU A 73 1.29 7.66 5.41
C GLU A 73 1.71 6.40 6.18
N PRO A 74 3.01 6.09 6.21
CA PRO A 74 3.49 4.91 6.92
C PRO A 74 3.11 5.07 8.40
N LYS A 75 2.17 4.25 8.86
CA LYS A 75 1.79 4.22 10.26
C LYS A 75 2.95 3.63 11.06
N GLU A 76 3.54 4.43 11.94
CA GLU A 76 4.58 3.97 12.85
C GLU A 76 3.93 3.37 14.11
N PHE A 77 4.27 2.12 14.40
CA PHE A 77 3.84 1.42 15.61
C PHE A 77 5.05 1.15 16.48
N ALA A 78 4.93 1.39 17.79
CA ALA A 78 6.07 1.35 18.69
C ALA A 78 6.77 -0.02 18.75
N PHE A 79 6.03 -1.14 18.61
CA PHE A 79 6.57 -2.48 18.93
C PHE A 79 6.73 -3.45 17.75
N THR A 80 6.33 -3.08 16.52
CA THR A 80 6.28 -3.98 15.33
C THR A 80 7.63 -4.58 14.95
N LYS A 81 8.74 -3.89 15.23
CA LYS A 81 10.10 -4.33 14.85
C LYS A 81 10.90 -4.94 16.00
N MET A 82 10.37 -4.86 17.23
CA MET A 82 11.06 -5.37 18.42
C MET A 82 10.50 -6.72 18.89
N MET A 83 9.33 -7.12 18.39
CA MET A 83 8.63 -8.32 18.85
C MET A 83 8.57 -9.41 17.78
N THR A 84 8.81 -10.65 18.23
CA THR A 84 8.64 -11.87 17.42
C THR A 84 7.65 -12.82 18.08
N CYS A 85 6.88 -13.53 17.28
CA CYS A 85 5.97 -14.56 17.75
C CYS A 85 6.75 -15.72 18.39
N GLY A 86 6.51 -16.00 19.67
CA GLY A 86 7.16 -17.10 20.38
C GLY A 86 6.78 -18.51 19.88
N LEU A 87 5.69 -18.64 19.11
CA LEU A 87 5.24 -19.94 18.60
C LEU A 87 5.89 -20.32 17.26
N CYS A 88 5.94 -19.39 16.30
CA CYS A 88 6.44 -19.67 14.95
C CYS A 88 7.65 -18.82 14.54
N GLY A 89 8.10 -17.89 15.39
CA GLY A 89 9.23 -17.00 15.10
C GLY A 89 8.97 -15.98 13.99
N SER A 90 7.71 -15.77 13.57
CA SER A 90 7.34 -14.70 12.63
C SER A 90 7.38 -13.34 13.32
N GLY A 91 7.51 -12.24 12.56
CA GLY A 91 7.37 -10.89 13.10
C GLY A 91 5.95 -10.60 13.59
N ILE A 92 5.81 -9.67 14.55
CA ILE A 92 4.51 -9.16 15.02
C ILE A 92 4.17 -7.87 14.26
N CYS A 93 2.95 -7.79 13.73
CA CYS A 93 2.39 -6.58 13.12
C CYS A 93 1.29 -5.96 13.97
N ALA A 94 1.03 -4.67 13.73
CA ALA A 94 -0.03 -3.94 14.41
C ALA A 94 -1.08 -3.44 13.41
N ASP A 95 -2.33 -3.40 13.84
CA ASP A 95 -3.46 -2.86 13.09
C ASP A 95 -4.29 -1.90 13.96
N GLU A 96 -4.79 -0.83 13.34
CA GLU A 96 -5.56 0.22 13.98
C GLU A 96 -7.02 0.17 13.58
N LYS A 97 -7.89 0.08 14.58
CA LYS A 97 -9.34 0.06 14.39
C LYS A 97 -9.97 1.24 15.11
N PHE A 98 -10.71 2.03 14.35
CA PHE A 98 -11.49 3.15 14.85
C PHE A 98 -12.94 2.73 15.04
N LYS A 99 -13.47 2.86 16.26
CA LYS A 99 -14.88 2.63 16.57
C LYS A 99 -15.56 3.95 16.86
N LYS A 100 -16.67 4.23 16.17
CA LYS A 100 -17.54 5.36 16.47
C LYS A 100 -18.42 5.01 17.66
N LEU A 101 -18.41 5.85 18.69
CA LEU A 101 -19.27 5.72 19.86
C LEU A 101 -20.63 6.36 19.60
N LYS A 102 -21.62 6.02 20.43
CA LYS A 102 -22.98 6.58 20.35
C LYS A 102 -23.00 8.10 20.54
N ASP A 103 -22.04 8.63 21.29
CA ASP A 103 -21.87 10.06 21.58
C ASP A 103 -21.15 10.82 20.45
N GLY A 104 -20.87 10.16 19.32
CA GLY A 104 -20.20 10.76 18.15
C GLY A 104 -18.68 10.80 18.22
N SER A 105 -18.07 10.48 19.37
CA SER A 105 -16.62 10.37 19.52
C SER A 105 -16.06 9.12 18.83
N VAL A 106 -14.77 9.15 18.47
CA VAL A 106 -14.08 8.02 17.82
C VAL A 106 -13.04 7.47 18.79
N ASN A 107 -13.16 6.18 19.12
CA ASN A 107 -12.17 5.47 19.94
C ASN A 107 -11.20 4.68 19.06
N ARG A 108 -9.90 4.83 19.32
CA ARG A 108 -8.79 4.18 18.59
C ARG A 108 -8.34 2.95 19.37
N HIS A 109 -8.33 1.80 18.70
CA HIS A 109 -7.81 0.55 19.25
C HIS A 109 -6.68 0.02 18.39
N ILE A 110 -5.51 -0.17 18.99
CA ILE A 110 -4.35 -0.79 18.34
C ILE A 110 -4.26 -2.25 18.80
N TYR A 111 -4.10 -3.16 17.84
CA TYR A 111 -3.96 -4.59 18.09
C TYR A 111 -2.65 -5.12 17.49
N TYR A 112 -1.88 -5.85 18.28
CA TYR A 112 -0.65 -6.51 17.85
C TYR A 112 -0.92 -8.01 17.64
N GLY A 113 -0.39 -8.58 16.55
CA GLY A 113 -0.55 -10.00 16.24
C GLY A 113 0.48 -10.56 15.27
N CYS A 114 0.57 -11.89 15.22
CA CYS A 114 1.52 -12.60 14.37
C CYS A 114 1.22 -12.37 12.88
N THR A 115 2.26 -12.06 12.10
CA THR A 115 2.18 -11.94 10.63
C THR A 115 1.95 -13.28 9.93
N LYS A 116 2.18 -14.40 10.62
CA LYS A 116 2.05 -15.76 10.07
C LYS A 116 2.91 -15.98 8.82
N SER A 117 4.02 -15.26 8.70
CA SER A 117 4.91 -15.33 7.53
C SER A 117 5.66 -16.66 7.46
N LYS A 118 6.07 -17.22 8.62
CA LYS A 118 6.73 -18.53 8.71
C LYS A 118 5.75 -19.69 8.87
N ASP A 119 4.61 -19.48 9.52
CA ASP A 119 3.58 -20.49 9.71
C ASP A 119 2.17 -19.88 9.55
N LYS A 120 1.48 -20.29 8.49
CA LYS A 120 0.12 -19.83 8.14
C LYS A 120 -0.93 -20.30 9.15
N TYR A 121 -0.70 -21.39 9.86
CA TYR A 121 -1.63 -22.00 10.81
C TYR A 121 -1.28 -21.67 12.27
N CYS A 122 -0.38 -20.72 12.49
CA CYS A 122 0.01 -20.29 13.82
C CYS A 122 -1.22 -19.85 14.64
N LYS A 123 -1.37 -20.45 15.82
CA LYS A 123 -2.47 -20.19 16.77
C LYS A 123 -2.25 -18.93 17.62
N CYS A 124 -1.19 -18.17 17.35
CA CYS A 124 -0.94 -16.91 18.04
C CYS A 124 -2.09 -15.93 17.76
N GLY A 125 -2.72 -15.46 18.83
CA GLY A 125 -3.84 -14.52 18.77
C GLY A 125 -3.40 -13.06 18.58
N TYR A 126 -4.35 -12.16 18.77
CA TYR A 126 -4.11 -10.72 18.81
C TYR A 126 -4.24 -10.22 20.25
N ILE A 127 -3.42 -9.24 20.62
CA ILE A 127 -3.49 -8.55 21.92
C ILE A 127 -3.69 -7.04 21.69
N ASN A 128 -4.48 -6.41 22.55
CA ASN A 128 -4.65 -4.95 22.52
C ASN A 128 -3.40 -4.26 23.09
N GLU A 129 -3.05 -3.09 22.56
CA GLU A 129 -1.91 -2.30 23.03
C GLU A 129 -1.94 -2.03 24.54
N VAL A 130 -3.10 -1.74 25.13
CA VAL A 130 -3.23 -1.45 26.55
C VAL A 130 -2.84 -2.67 27.40
N ASP A 131 -3.26 -3.86 26.98
CA ASP A 131 -2.94 -5.10 27.70
C ASP A 131 -1.48 -5.52 27.46
N LEU A 132 -0.95 -5.23 26.26
CA LEU A 132 0.44 -5.44 25.95
C LEU A 132 1.34 -4.56 26.83
N LEU A 133 1.03 -3.28 26.97
CA LEU A 133 1.76 -2.34 27.84
C LEU A 133 1.77 -2.82 29.29
N LYS A 134 0.63 -3.27 29.83
CA LYS A 134 0.57 -3.86 31.18
C LYS A 134 1.47 -5.09 31.34
N GLN A 135 1.62 -5.90 30.30
CA GLN A 135 2.55 -7.05 30.34
C GLN A 135 4.01 -6.57 30.31
N PHE A 136 4.32 -5.54 29.51
CA PHE A 136 5.64 -4.94 29.48
C PHE A 136 6.03 -4.28 30.80
N GLU A 137 5.14 -3.51 31.42
CA GLU A 137 5.36 -2.87 32.73
C GLU A 137 5.74 -3.92 33.79
N LYS A 138 4.96 -5.01 33.88
CA LYS A 138 5.25 -6.12 34.80
C LYS A 138 6.58 -6.82 34.54
N LEU A 139 7.05 -6.83 33.30
CA LEU A 139 8.36 -7.41 32.96
C LEU A 139 9.48 -6.45 33.34
N ILE A 140 9.32 -5.15 33.10
CA ILE A 140 10.28 -4.12 33.49
C ILE A 140 10.44 -4.10 35.02
N ASP A 141 9.36 -4.19 35.79
CA ASP A 141 9.41 -4.21 37.25
C ASP A 141 10.20 -5.39 37.83
N ARG A 142 10.30 -6.50 37.07
CA ARG A 142 11.09 -7.69 37.46
C ARG A 142 12.55 -7.59 37.04
N ILE A 143 12.87 -6.68 36.13
CA ILE A 143 14.25 -6.46 35.70
C ILE A 143 14.86 -5.47 36.68
N GLU A 144 15.71 -5.95 37.57
CA GLU A 144 16.62 -5.06 38.28
C GLU A 144 17.57 -4.45 37.24
N ILE A 145 17.38 -3.16 36.93
CA ILE A 145 18.30 -2.40 36.07
C ILE A 145 19.55 -2.04 36.90
N ASN A 146 20.22 -3.06 37.41
CA ASN A 146 21.50 -2.92 38.08
C ASN A 146 22.59 -2.89 37.00
N GLY A 147 22.82 -1.69 36.44
CA GLY A 147 24.04 -1.41 35.66
C GLY A 147 23.86 -0.89 34.24
N ILE A 148 22.67 -0.52 33.78
CA ILE A 148 22.53 0.16 32.48
C ILE A 148 22.39 1.66 32.75
N GLY A 149 23.50 2.38 32.61
CA GLY A 149 23.55 3.83 32.65
C GLY A 149 22.72 4.43 31.52
N ILE A 150 21.40 4.58 31.74
CA ILE A 150 20.58 5.49 30.97
C ILE A 150 21.11 6.89 31.32
N LYS A 151 22.00 7.42 30.48
CA LYS A 151 22.40 8.82 30.57
C LYS A 151 21.12 9.64 30.44
N LYS A 152 20.68 10.22 31.56
CA LYS A 152 19.64 11.25 31.60
C LYS A 152 20.13 12.45 30.82
N ASN A 153 20.03 12.42 29.50
CA ASN A 153 20.04 13.62 28.68
C ASN A 153 18.59 14.07 28.50
N GLN A 154 17.91 14.28 29.63
CA GLN A 154 16.65 15.02 29.65
C GLN A 154 17.03 16.50 29.66
N LYS A 155 17.53 17.00 28.52
CA LYS A 155 17.53 18.43 28.28
C LYS A 155 16.09 18.81 28.01
N ARG A 156 15.47 19.31 29.06
CA ARG A 156 14.26 20.12 29.01
C ARG A 156 14.60 21.34 28.14
N CYS A 157 14.04 21.40 26.94
CA CYS A 157 13.87 22.61 26.15
C CYS A 157 12.41 22.61 25.68
#